data_AF-A0A507F935-F1
#
_entry.id   AF-A0A507F935-F1
#
_cell.length_a   1.000
_cell.length_b   1.000
_cell.length_c   1.000
_cell.angle_alpha   90.00
_cell.angle_beta   90.00
_cell.angle_gamma   90.00
#
_symmetry.space_group_name_H-M   'P 1'
#
loop_
_entity.id
_entity.type
_entity.pdbx_description
1 polymer ?
#
loop_
_entity_poly.entity_id
_entity_poly.type
_entity_poly.pdbx_seq_one_letter_code
_entity_poly.pdbx_strand_id
1 'polypeptide(L)'
;MPPKKGKKGKKGGDKSSKGEYQLKDEESRRRYLQDIKDKAKEKQGLEEKNAHLNNLKIQNRWREIMKAAKARDLAQQIEALKQIHERHLDRKNASIETLAKDVADAEDQFATALQAHCINVDTLIELQSARLQTLQSQFETDLGVLETEFDAERMKLQTGHVKEKADILGIMTRMEQEFQDTEADAKHEYSSMRDDVKNKNLEEKHALRIQLEGTVEDLWRQFQAALNQYNTSTEERKKQFEDLKQKDQKNAKEIEQQMRKLVKLQETIVHLKMKLTNNSKEYEERNRALREEKEAIQSHFQSLKRKMNSFREEERRKLTELTIVSNRVIKDLESKIERAEKIIRLAEMNRKLETEEEKVQPFYRETWKEGVQLQGIDEESTTAHQFPKEFAAMEQFHKRYNKVSLDRLALEKQRGQLQEENEHLRNILKQYLDGISVNETVLDHANPLVVVNGRTNAALSHPHSHLNITYVEAAHQRQRLACIE
;
A
#
# COMPACT_ATOMS: atom_id res chain seq x y z
N MET A 1 -61.41 70.92 45.04
CA MET A 1 -62.81 70.52 45.27
C MET A 1 -63.00 70.25 46.76
N PRO A 2 -64.02 70.87 47.40
CA PRO A 2 -64.37 70.76 48.83
C PRO A 2 -65.41 69.63 49.06
N PRO A 3 -65.77 69.27 50.31
CA PRO A 3 -66.89 69.94 51.01
C PRO A 3 -66.52 70.28 52.48
N LYS A 4 -66.87 71.43 53.06
CA LYS A 4 -68.18 72.04 53.43
C LYS A 4 -68.63 71.74 54.88
N LYS A 5 -68.74 72.86 55.62
CA LYS A 5 -69.94 73.37 56.34
C LYS A 5 -70.29 72.84 57.74
N GLY A 6 -70.64 73.82 58.59
CA GLY A 6 -71.67 73.76 59.65
C GLY A 6 -71.19 74.45 60.92
N LYS A 7 -71.43 75.73 61.25
CA LYS A 7 -72.58 76.66 61.18
C LYS A 7 -73.56 76.54 62.39
N LYS A 8 -73.47 77.56 63.26
CA LYS A 8 -74.54 78.31 63.98
C LYS A 8 -75.39 77.65 65.09
N GLY A 9 -75.63 78.47 66.13
CA GLY A 9 -76.86 78.53 66.95
C GLY A 9 -76.53 78.67 68.45
N LYS A 10 -76.65 79.80 69.17
CA LYS A 10 -77.64 80.88 69.32
C LYS A 10 -78.67 80.62 70.44
N LYS A 11 -78.62 81.52 71.45
CA LYS A 11 -79.69 82.14 72.28
C LYS A 11 -80.16 81.50 73.60
N GLY A 12 -80.24 82.41 74.60
CA GLY A 12 -81.26 82.49 75.65
C GLY A 12 -80.84 81.81 76.97
N GLY A 13 -80.94 82.40 78.14
CA GLY A 13 -81.54 83.66 78.58
C GLY A 13 -81.74 83.59 80.09
N ASP A 14 -81.43 84.70 80.75
CA ASP A 14 -82.02 85.23 81.99
C ASP A 14 -81.82 84.53 83.37
N LYS A 15 -81.14 85.32 84.22
CA LYS A 15 -81.50 85.76 85.58
C LYS A 15 -81.29 84.90 86.84
N SER A 16 -80.67 85.62 87.78
CA SER A 16 -80.85 85.63 89.24
C SER A 16 -79.98 84.67 90.04
N SER A 17 -78.81 85.11 90.51
CA SER A 17 -78.60 85.93 91.73
C SER A 17 -78.75 85.12 93.02
N LYS A 18 -77.60 84.73 93.61
CA LYS A 18 -77.13 85.18 94.93
C LYS A 18 -75.94 84.33 95.36
N GLY A 19 -74.86 84.99 95.80
CA GLY A 19 -73.79 84.35 96.56
C GLY A 19 -72.37 84.55 96.03
N GLU A 20 -72.01 85.77 95.61
CA GLU A 20 -70.61 86.18 95.61
C GLU A 20 -70.04 85.94 97.01
N TYR A 21 -69.03 85.07 97.09
CA TYR A 21 -68.00 84.88 98.14
C TYR A 21 -67.39 83.45 98.14
N GLN A 22 -67.71 82.60 97.15
CA GLN A 22 -67.00 81.31 96.93
C GLN A 22 -66.48 81.08 95.49
N LEU A 23 -66.87 81.89 94.49
CA LEU A 23 -66.45 81.70 93.08
C LEU A 23 -64.99 82.05 92.77
N LYS A 24 -64.34 82.94 93.53
CA LYS A 24 -62.91 83.27 93.31
C LYS A 24 -61.99 82.10 93.63
N ASP A 25 -62.38 81.22 94.54
CA ASP A 25 -61.57 80.07 94.96
C ASP A 25 -61.73 78.90 93.98
N GLU A 26 -62.93 78.68 93.44
CA GLU A 26 -63.18 77.69 92.39
C GLU A 26 -62.62 78.09 91.01
N GLU A 27 -62.66 79.38 90.63
CA GLU A 27 -61.98 79.85 89.41
C GLU A 27 -60.46 79.79 89.53
N SER A 28 -59.90 80.11 90.70
CA SER A 28 -58.46 79.98 90.96
C SER A 28 -58.03 78.52 90.96
N ARG A 29 -58.85 77.60 91.51
CA ARG A 29 -58.62 76.16 91.48
C ARG A 29 -58.79 75.57 90.07
N ARG A 30 -59.74 76.07 89.27
CA ARG A 30 -59.87 75.72 87.84
C ARG A 30 -58.70 76.25 87.03
N ARG A 31 -58.24 77.48 87.26
CA ARG A 31 -57.03 78.04 86.61
C ARG A 31 -55.78 77.27 87.01
N TYR A 32 -55.64 76.87 88.27
CA TYR A 32 -54.54 76.03 88.75
C TYR A 32 -54.56 74.62 88.14
N LEU A 33 -55.74 73.98 88.08
CA LEU A 33 -55.90 72.68 87.41
C LEU A 33 -55.71 72.77 85.89
N GLN A 34 -56.13 73.87 85.27
CA GLN A 34 -55.91 74.15 83.84
C GLN A 34 -54.41 74.37 83.58
N ASP A 35 -53.71 75.11 84.44
CA ASP A 35 -52.27 75.36 84.34
C ASP A 35 -51.46 74.07 84.56
N ILE A 36 -51.90 73.18 85.45
CA ILE A 36 -51.34 71.81 85.58
C ILE A 36 -51.60 70.99 84.32
N LYS A 37 -52.79 71.07 83.74
CA LYS A 37 -53.16 70.33 82.51
C LYS A 37 -52.43 70.86 81.29
N ASP A 38 -52.21 72.16 81.19
CA ASP A 38 -51.46 72.81 80.12
C ASP A 38 -49.97 72.52 80.26
N LYS A 39 -49.41 72.51 81.49
CA LYS A 39 -48.05 72.00 81.78
C LYS A 39 -47.90 70.52 81.46
N ALA A 40 -48.92 69.70 81.73
CA ALA A 40 -48.91 68.28 81.38
C ALA A 40 -48.98 68.06 79.86
N LYS A 41 -49.80 68.84 79.14
CA LYS A 41 -49.84 68.83 77.67
C LYS A 41 -48.57 69.37 77.03
N GLU A 42 -47.94 70.39 77.62
CA GLU A 42 -46.66 70.91 77.17
C GLU A 42 -45.55 69.88 77.37
N LYS A 43 -45.52 69.20 78.52
CA LYS A 43 -44.63 68.05 78.77
C LYS A 43 -44.90 66.92 77.81
N GLN A 44 -46.16 66.55 77.56
CA GLN A 44 -46.53 65.54 76.57
C GLN A 44 -46.08 65.95 75.16
N GLY A 45 -46.30 67.20 74.75
CA GLY A 45 -45.87 67.70 73.45
C GLY A 45 -44.35 67.78 73.30
N LEU A 46 -43.62 68.06 74.39
CA LEU A 46 -42.16 67.97 74.45
C LEU A 46 -41.69 66.52 74.36
N GLU A 47 -42.35 65.59 75.06
CA GLU A 47 -42.08 64.16 74.98
C GLU A 47 -42.38 63.59 73.59
N GLU A 48 -43.47 63.98 72.93
CA GLU A 48 -43.82 63.59 71.56
C GLU A 48 -42.80 64.13 70.55
N LYS A 49 -42.39 65.41 70.67
CA LYS A 49 -41.32 65.98 69.85
C LYS A 49 -39.99 65.28 70.10
N ASN A 50 -39.65 64.98 71.35
CA ASN A 50 -38.45 64.25 71.71
C ASN A 50 -38.50 62.80 71.22
N ALA A 51 -39.65 62.13 71.28
CA ALA A 51 -39.86 60.79 70.75
C ALA A 51 -39.72 60.79 69.21
N HIS A 52 -40.28 61.78 68.53
CA HIS A 52 -40.12 61.95 67.09
C HIS A 52 -38.66 62.22 66.70
N LEU A 53 -37.98 63.13 67.39
CA LEU A 53 -36.55 63.40 67.17
C LEU A 53 -35.68 62.18 67.49
N ASN A 54 -35.97 61.44 68.56
CA ASN A 54 -35.29 60.20 68.89
C ASN A 54 -35.55 59.13 67.84
N ASN A 55 -36.77 59.02 67.30
CA ASN A 55 -37.09 58.10 66.21
C ASN A 55 -36.29 58.45 64.94
N LEU A 56 -36.19 59.73 64.55
CA LEU A 56 -35.31 60.14 63.44
C LEU A 56 -33.84 59.81 63.69
N LYS A 57 -33.33 60.05 64.91
CA LYS A 57 -31.96 59.70 65.29
C LYS A 57 -31.74 58.19 65.22
N ILE A 58 -32.70 57.39 65.68
CA ILE A 58 -32.67 55.93 65.61
C ILE A 58 -32.72 55.46 64.16
N GLN A 59 -33.61 56.00 63.34
CA GLN A 59 -33.70 55.66 61.91
C GLN A 59 -32.44 56.04 61.14
N ASN A 60 -31.82 57.20 61.44
CA ASN A 60 -30.56 57.60 60.82
C ASN A 60 -29.43 56.65 61.23
N ARG A 61 -29.32 56.31 62.52
CA ARG A 61 -28.37 55.29 62.99
C ARG A 61 -28.62 53.93 62.33
N TRP A 62 -29.87 53.50 62.20
CA TRP A 62 -30.20 52.26 61.49
C TRP A 62 -29.84 52.32 60.00
N ARG A 63 -30.07 53.45 59.33
CA ARG A 63 -29.64 53.63 57.93
C ARG A 63 -28.13 53.55 57.79
N GLU A 64 -27.37 54.15 58.71
CA GLU A 64 -25.90 54.05 58.73
C GLU A 64 -25.45 52.60 58.96
N ILE A 65 -26.03 51.91 59.94
CA ILE A 65 -25.74 50.49 60.22
C ILE A 65 -26.07 49.61 59.02
N MET A 66 -27.24 49.80 58.40
CA MET A 66 -27.68 49.03 57.23
C MET A 66 -26.84 49.32 55.99
N LYS A 67 -26.43 50.57 55.76
CA LYS A 67 -25.49 50.93 54.69
C LYS A 67 -24.13 50.29 54.92
N ALA A 68 -23.61 50.32 56.14
CA ALA A 68 -22.34 49.68 56.48
C ALA A 68 -22.40 48.16 56.37
N ALA A 69 -23.54 47.54 56.74
CA ALA A 69 -23.77 46.12 56.55
C ALA A 69 -23.85 45.76 55.06
N LYS A 70 -24.62 46.51 54.26
CA LYS A 70 -24.76 46.24 52.82
C LYS A 70 -23.48 46.52 52.05
N ALA A 71 -22.71 47.54 52.42
CA ALA A 71 -21.40 47.80 51.83
C ALA A 71 -20.41 46.66 52.11
N ARG A 72 -20.42 46.09 53.32
CA ARG A 72 -19.61 44.90 53.64
C ARG A 72 -20.05 43.66 52.85
N ASP A 73 -21.35 43.41 52.76
CA ASP A 73 -21.90 42.31 51.95
C ASP A 73 -21.53 42.44 50.47
N LEU A 74 -21.69 43.64 49.88
CA LEU A 74 -21.27 43.89 48.49
C LEU A 74 -19.76 43.74 48.31
N ALA A 75 -18.94 44.20 49.25
CA ALA A 75 -17.48 44.01 49.19
C ALA A 75 -17.11 42.52 49.21
N GLN A 76 -17.78 41.72 50.05
CA GLN A 76 -17.59 40.26 50.08
C GLN A 76 -18.03 39.60 48.77
N GLN A 77 -19.14 40.03 48.17
CA GLN A 77 -19.60 39.52 46.87
C GLN A 77 -18.64 39.88 45.73
N ILE A 78 -18.11 41.10 45.71
CA ILE A 78 -17.10 41.53 44.74
C ILE A 78 -15.83 40.70 44.90
N GLU A 79 -15.38 40.44 46.13
CA GLU A 79 -14.21 39.61 46.39
C GLU A 79 -14.43 38.16 45.94
N ALA A 80 -15.61 37.58 46.22
CA ALA A 80 -15.95 36.24 45.73
C ALA A 80 -15.99 36.17 44.20
N LEU A 81 -16.58 37.17 43.53
CA LEU A 81 -16.59 37.26 42.06
C LEU A 81 -15.18 37.44 41.49
N LYS A 82 -14.33 38.23 42.14
CA LYS A 82 -12.93 38.42 41.76
C LYS A 82 -12.16 37.10 41.82
N GLN A 83 -12.28 36.35 42.92
CA GLN A 83 -11.62 35.04 43.07
C GLN A 83 -12.12 34.03 42.03
N ILE A 84 -13.42 34.04 41.72
CA ILE A 84 -13.98 33.19 40.65
C ILE A 84 -13.38 33.59 39.30
N HIS A 85 -13.30 34.89 39.01
CA HIS A 85 -12.73 35.40 37.76
C HIS A 85 -11.25 35.06 37.61
N GLU A 86 -10.44 35.22 38.67
CA GLU A 86 -9.03 34.82 38.72
C GLU A 86 -8.87 33.33 38.40
N ARG A 87 -9.66 32.45 39.04
CA ARG A 87 -9.65 31.01 38.72
C ARG A 87 -10.02 30.72 37.26
N HIS A 88 -10.94 31.47 36.68
CA HIS A 88 -11.29 31.32 35.26
C HIS A 88 -10.17 31.80 34.33
N LEU A 89 -9.49 32.89 34.69
CA LEU A 89 -8.31 33.38 33.97
C LEU A 89 -7.18 32.35 34.05
N ASP A 90 -6.88 31.81 35.23
CA ASP A 90 -5.83 30.80 35.41
C ASP A 90 -6.09 29.55 34.56
N ARG A 91 -7.35 29.07 34.55
CA ARG A 91 -7.74 27.93 33.69
C ARG A 91 -7.59 28.26 32.21
N LYS A 92 -8.02 29.44 31.78
CA LYS A 92 -7.89 29.87 30.38
C LYS A 92 -6.42 30.03 29.99
N ASN A 93 -5.59 30.60 30.85
CA ASN A 93 -4.16 30.76 30.63
C ASN A 93 -3.47 29.40 30.55
N ALA A 94 -3.79 28.47 31.46
CA ALA A 94 -3.30 27.09 31.39
C ALA A 94 -3.71 26.41 30.07
N SER A 95 -4.96 26.58 29.62
CA SER A 95 -5.39 26.07 28.31
C SER A 95 -4.66 26.72 27.13
N ILE A 96 -4.37 28.02 27.20
CA ILE A 96 -3.58 28.71 26.18
C ILE A 96 -2.15 28.15 26.14
N GLU A 97 -1.53 27.94 27.31
CA GLU A 97 -0.18 27.36 27.39
C GLU A 97 -0.12 25.93 26.86
N THR A 98 -1.12 25.08 27.16
CA THR A 98 -1.17 23.73 26.60
C THR A 98 -1.36 23.77 25.09
N LEU A 99 -2.27 24.62 24.58
CA LEU A 99 -2.48 24.76 23.14
C LEU A 99 -1.24 25.30 22.42
N ALA A 100 -0.50 26.22 23.05
CA ALA A 100 0.76 26.73 22.49
C ALA A 100 1.83 25.63 22.40
N LYS A 101 1.91 24.75 23.40
CA LYS A 101 2.78 23.57 23.36
C LYS A 101 2.35 22.58 22.29
N ASP A 102 1.05 22.28 22.19
CA ASP A 102 0.52 21.37 21.17
C ASP A 102 0.81 21.89 19.74
N VAL A 103 0.76 23.21 19.54
CA VAL A 103 1.13 23.84 18.26
C VAL A 103 2.63 23.69 17.99
N ALA A 104 3.49 23.96 18.97
CA ALA A 104 4.94 23.78 18.82
C ALA A 104 5.32 22.32 18.54
N ASP A 105 4.73 21.37 19.27
CA ASP A 105 4.95 19.94 19.08
C ASP A 105 4.47 19.49 17.68
N ALA A 106 3.35 20.04 17.19
CA ALA A 106 2.88 19.78 15.84
C ALA A 106 3.83 20.34 14.79
N GLU A 107 4.35 21.57 14.96
CA GLU A 107 5.34 22.18 14.08
C GLU A 107 6.63 21.34 14.01
N ASP A 108 7.14 20.86 15.14
CA ASP A 108 8.32 19.99 15.20
C ASP A 108 8.09 18.64 14.50
N GLN A 109 6.89 18.06 14.67
CA GLN A 109 6.48 16.84 13.94
C GLN A 109 6.41 17.09 12.43
N PHE A 110 5.84 18.22 12.00
CA PHE A 110 5.78 18.60 10.59
C PHE A 110 7.17 18.82 10.01
N ALA A 111 8.07 19.51 10.73
CA ALA A 111 9.44 19.73 10.29
C ALA A 111 10.20 18.40 10.12
N THR A 112 10.04 17.49 11.08
CA THR A 112 10.66 16.16 11.02
C THR A 112 10.10 15.32 9.86
N ALA A 113 8.78 15.35 9.65
CA ALA A 113 8.14 14.66 8.54
C ALA A 113 8.59 15.22 7.17
N LEU A 114 8.72 16.55 7.07
CA LEU A 114 9.22 17.21 5.87
C LEU A 114 10.67 16.82 5.59
N GLN A 115 11.53 16.82 6.60
CA GLN A 115 12.92 16.38 6.46
C GLN A 115 13.00 14.91 6.00
N ALA A 116 12.22 14.02 6.60
CA ALA A 116 12.16 12.62 6.20
C ALA A 116 11.65 12.48 4.74
N HIS A 117 10.65 13.26 4.34
CA HIS A 117 10.17 13.28 2.96
C HIS A 117 11.25 13.76 1.98
N CYS A 118 11.98 14.84 2.30
CA CYS A 118 13.08 15.33 1.47
C CYS A 118 14.16 14.25 1.30
N ILE A 119 14.59 13.60 2.38
CA ILE A 119 15.54 12.48 2.32
C ILE A 119 15.01 11.36 1.43
N ASN A 120 13.74 11.00 1.55
CA ASN A 120 13.14 9.97 0.70
C ASN A 120 13.14 10.38 -0.78
N VAL A 121 12.85 11.64 -1.10
CA VAL A 121 12.91 12.17 -2.46
C VAL A 121 14.35 12.16 -2.98
N ASP A 122 15.32 12.57 -2.18
CA ASP A 122 16.74 12.55 -2.56
C ASP A 122 17.23 11.12 -2.83
N THR A 123 16.89 10.16 -1.98
CA THR A 123 17.22 8.74 -2.22
C THR A 123 16.56 8.20 -3.49
N LEU A 124 15.34 8.64 -3.81
CA LEU A 124 14.67 8.26 -5.05
C LEU A 124 15.39 8.86 -6.27
N ILE A 125 15.82 10.13 -6.18
CA ILE A 125 16.60 10.80 -7.23
C ILE A 125 17.93 10.07 -7.43
N GLU A 126 18.64 9.72 -6.36
CA GLU A 126 19.90 8.97 -6.43
C GLU A 126 19.70 7.60 -7.09
N LEU A 127 18.63 6.88 -6.73
CA LEU A 127 18.29 5.60 -7.35
C LEU A 127 18.02 5.74 -8.84
N GLN A 128 17.27 6.78 -9.25
CA GLN A 128 17.00 7.03 -10.68
C GLN A 128 18.26 7.45 -11.43
N SER A 129 19.12 8.29 -10.84
CA SER A 129 20.41 8.67 -11.42
C SER A 129 21.32 7.46 -11.62
N ALA A 130 21.42 6.57 -10.61
CA ALA A 130 22.19 5.33 -10.72
C ALA A 130 21.66 4.39 -11.81
N ARG A 131 20.32 4.27 -11.91
CA ARG A 131 19.67 3.51 -12.98
C ARG A 131 19.97 4.09 -14.36
N LEU A 132 19.86 5.41 -14.52
CA LEU A 132 20.15 6.11 -15.77
C LEU A 132 21.62 5.94 -16.17
N GLN A 133 22.55 6.05 -15.21
CA GLN A 133 23.98 5.85 -15.46
C GLN A 133 24.28 4.41 -15.87
N THR A 134 23.66 3.43 -15.21
CA THR A 134 23.82 2.01 -15.58
C THR A 134 23.30 1.76 -17.01
N LEU A 135 22.13 2.32 -17.34
CA LEU A 135 21.54 2.20 -18.65
C LEU A 135 22.40 2.89 -19.72
N GLN A 136 22.93 4.08 -19.43
CA GLN A 136 23.85 4.78 -20.32
C GLN A 136 25.13 3.97 -20.54
N SER A 137 25.73 3.43 -19.48
CA SER A 137 26.92 2.58 -19.60
C SER A 137 26.64 1.33 -20.44
N GLN A 138 25.49 0.69 -20.28
CA GLN A 138 25.08 -0.45 -21.10
C GLN A 138 24.91 -0.06 -22.58
N PHE A 139 24.27 1.08 -22.85
CA PHE A 139 24.14 1.58 -24.22
C PHE A 139 25.49 1.90 -24.86
N GLU A 140 26.42 2.51 -24.12
CA GLU A 140 27.77 2.80 -24.59
C GLU A 140 28.57 1.52 -24.84
N THR A 141 28.43 0.50 -23.99
CA THR A 141 29.09 -0.79 -24.22
C THR A 141 28.52 -1.51 -25.43
N ASP A 142 27.18 -1.52 -25.59
CA ASP A 142 26.52 -2.16 -26.73
C ASP A 142 26.88 -1.45 -28.04
N LEU A 143 26.92 -0.12 -28.03
CA LEU A 143 27.38 0.69 -29.16
C LEU A 143 28.82 0.36 -29.51
N GLY A 144 29.72 0.30 -28.53
CA GLY A 144 31.12 -0.05 -28.76
C GLY A 144 31.29 -1.46 -29.35
N VAL A 145 30.55 -2.44 -28.84
CA VAL A 145 30.54 -3.80 -29.43
C VAL A 145 30.07 -3.75 -30.87
N LEU A 146 28.95 -3.09 -31.15
CA LEU A 146 28.39 -2.99 -32.50
C LEU A 146 29.34 -2.28 -33.48
N GLU A 147 30.01 -1.21 -33.05
CA GLU A 147 31.03 -0.52 -33.85
C GLU A 147 32.19 -1.46 -34.18
N THR A 148 32.69 -2.23 -33.19
CA THR A 148 33.79 -3.18 -33.41
C THR A 148 33.39 -4.32 -34.34
N GLU A 149 32.17 -4.85 -34.21
CA GLU A 149 31.64 -5.89 -35.10
C GLU A 149 31.48 -5.36 -36.52
N PHE A 150 30.92 -4.15 -36.67
CA PHE A 150 30.76 -3.50 -37.96
C PHE A 150 32.10 -3.26 -38.66
N ASP A 151 33.09 -2.74 -37.94
CA ASP A 151 34.44 -2.52 -38.50
C ASP A 151 35.13 -3.83 -38.85
N ALA A 152 34.96 -4.89 -38.03
CA ALA A 152 35.49 -6.21 -38.33
C ALA A 152 34.85 -6.83 -39.58
N GLU A 153 33.53 -6.74 -39.72
CA GLU A 153 32.81 -7.20 -40.92
C GLU A 153 33.21 -6.40 -42.16
N ARG A 154 33.28 -5.07 -42.03
CA ARG A 154 33.73 -4.18 -43.10
C ARG A 154 35.14 -4.54 -43.56
N MET A 155 36.07 -4.76 -42.63
CA MET A 155 37.43 -5.19 -42.95
C MET A 155 37.47 -6.56 -43.63
N LYS A 156 36.69 -7.54 -43.16
CA LYS A 156 36.57 -8.86 -43.79
C LYS A 156 36.03 -8.75 -45.22
N LEU A 157 35.00 -7.93 -45.44
CA LEU A 157 34.40 -7.74 -46.76
C LEU A 157 35.36 -7.03 -47.71
N GLN A 158 36.03 -5.98 -47.25
CA GLN A 158 37.01 -5.25 -48.06
C GLN A 158 38.22 -6.13 -48.41
N THR A 159 38.74 -6.89 -47.45
CA THR A 159 39.86 -7.82 -47.71
C THR A 159 39.45 -8.99 -48.60
N GLY A 160 38.24 -9.54 -48.43
CA GLY A 160 37.66 -10.54 -49.31
C GLY A 160 37.53 -10.03 -50.75
N HIS A 161 36.93 -8.86 -50.93
CA HIS A 161 36.79 -8.22 -52.24
C HIS A 161 38.14 -7.95 -52.92
N VAL A 162 39.15 -7.50 -52.17
CA VAL A 162 40.50 -7.30 -52.73
C VAL A 162 41.12 -8.62 -53.20
N LYS A 163 40.96 -9.71 -52.43
CA LYS A 163 41.45 -11.04 -52.81
C LYS A 163 40.73 -11.56 -54.05
N GLU A 164 39.40 -11.56 -54.06
CA GLU A 164 38.61 -12.01 -55.20
C GLU A 164 38.93 -11.22 -56.47
N LYS A 165 39.08 -9.90 -56.36
CA LYS A 165 39.52 -9.06 -57.48
C LYS A 165 40.91 -9.45 -57.97
N ALA A 166 41.86 -9.72 -57.07
CA ALA A 166 43.21 -10.14 -57.43
C ALA A 166 43.21 -11.52 -58.11
N ASP A 167 42.41 -12.47 -57.61
CA ASP A 167 42.27 -13.81 -58.18
C ASP A 167 41.68 -13.75 -59.60
N ILE A 168 40.61 -12.97 -59.81
CA ILE A 168 40.01 -12.77 -61.14
C ILE A 168 41.02 -12.13 -62.11
N LEU A 169 41.74 -11.09 -61.66
CA LEU A 169 42.80 -10.47 -62.46
C LEU A 169 43.93 -11.46 -62.79
N GLY A 170 44.30 -12.32 -61.83
CA GLY A 170 45.28 -13.38 -62.03
C GLY A 170 44.82 -14.41 -63.06
N ILE A 171 43.58 -14.89 -62.99
CA ILE A 171 43.00 -15.81 -63.98
C ILE A 171 42.96 -15.16 -65.36
N MET A 172 42.50 -13.91 -65.45
CA MET A 172 42.44 -13.17 -66.72
C MET A 172 43.84 -13.01 -67.34
N THR A 173 44.84 -12.67 -66.52
CA THR A 173 46.23 -12.51 -66.98
C THR A 173 46.82 -13.84 -67.45
N ARG A 174 46.55 -14.93 -66.71
CA ARG A 174 46.99 -16.28 -67.12
C ARG A 174 46.31 -16.75 -68.40
N MET A 175 45.01 -16.51 -68.53
CA MET A 175 44.25 -16.85 -69.74
C MET A 175 44.75 -16.07 -70.96
N GLU A 176 45.04 -14.78 -70.80
CA GLU A 176 45.63 -13.96 -71.85
C GLU A 176 47.02 -14.48 -72.25
N GLN A 177 47.86 -14.87 -71.29
CA GLN A 177 49.16 -15.47 -71.56
C GLN A 177 49.03 -16.80 -72.31
N GLU A 178 48.16 -17.70 -71.86
CA GLU A 178 47.90 -18.98 -72.53
C GLU A 178 47.39 -18.75 -73.96
N PHE A 179 46.52 -17.76 -74.18
CA PHE A 179 46.07 -17.39 -75.52
C PHE A 179 47.23 -16.90 -76.40
N GLN A 180 48.08 -16.00 -75.88
CA GLN A 180 49.26 -15.52 -76.61
C GLN A 180 50.25 -16.64 -76.93
N ASP A 181 50.48 -17.58 -76.01
CA ASP A 181 51.35 -18.72 -76.21
C ASP A 181 50.77 -19.65 -77.30
N THR A 182 49.47 -19.97 -77.25
CA THR A 182 48.82 -20.77 -78.32
C THR A 182 48.82 -20.06 -79.68
N GLU A 183 48.67 -18.74 -79.71
CA GLU A 183 48.76 -17.96 -80.95
C GLU A 183 50.19 -17.98 -81.51
N ALA A 184 51.20 -17.89 -80.63
CA ALA A 184 52.61 -17.99 -81.00
C ALA A 184 52.97 -19.39 -81.53
N ASP A 185 52.53 -20.44 -80.84
CA ASP A 185 52.72 -21.84 -81.25
C ASP A 185 52.05 -22.09 -82.60
N ALA A 186 50.80 -21.67 -82.78
CA ALA A 186 50.10 -21.78 -84.06
C ALA A 186 50.86 -21.05 -85.17
N LYS A 187 51.32 -19.81 -84.94
CA LYS A 187 52.15 -19.06 -85.91
C LYS A 187 53.45 -19.80 -86.24
N HIS A 188 54.11 -20.38 -85.25
CA HIS A 188 55.33 -21.16 -85.45
C HIS A 188 55.05 -22.43 -86.26
N GLU A 189 54.01 -23.20 -85.94
CA GLU A 189 53.57 -24.37 -86.70
C GLU A 189 53.22 -24.02 -88.15
N TYR A 190 52.47 -22.93 -88.38
CA TYR A 190 52.17 -22.45 -89.72
C TYR A 190 53.44 -22.11 -90.51
N SER A 191 54.43 -21.46 -89.88
CA SER A 191 55.72 -21.19 -90.51
C SER A 191 56.48 -22.46 -90.83
N SER A 192 56.52 -23.42 -89.90
CA SER A 192 57.18 -24.72 -90.10
C SER A 192 56.54 -25.52 -91.23
N MET A 193 55.21 -25.64 -91.23
CA MET A 193 54.48 -26.33 -92.29
C MET A 193 54.68 -25.66 -93.65
N ARG A 194 54.74 -24.33 -93.69
CA ARG A 194 55.04 -23.58 -94.91
C ARG A 194 56.45 -23.92 -95.43
N ASP A 195 57.44 -23.98 -94.55
CA ASP A 195 58.81 -24.33 -94.93
C ASP A 195 58.94 -25.81 -95.34
N ASP A 196 58.24 -26.73 -94.68
CA ASP A 196 58.17 -28.14 -95.06
C ASP A 196 57.54 -28.33 -96.44
N VAL A 197 56.44 -27.62 -96.74
CA VAL A 197 55.81 -27.64 -98.07
C VAL A 197 56.77 -27.08 -99.13
N LYS A 198 57.51 -26.02 -98.81
CA LYS A 198 58.53 -25.47 -99.69
C LYS A 198 59.66 -26.48 -99.95
N ASN A 199 60.12 -27.19 -98.92
CA ASN A 199 61.14 -28.23 -99.06
C ASN A 199 60.64 -29.43 -99.87
N LYS A 200 59.43 -29.93 -99.60
CA LYS A 200 58.80 -31.01 -100.40
C LYS A 200 58.69 -30.62 -101.87
N ASN A 201 58.25 -29.41 -102.17
CA ASN A 201 58.19 -28.93 -103.56
C ASN A 201 59.59 -28.88 -104.22
N LEU A 202 60.65 -28.54 -103.45
CA LEU A 202 62.02 -28.60 -103.95
C LEU A 202 62.47 -30.04 -104.20
N GLU A 203 62.19 -30.96 -103.27
CA GLU A 203 62.47 -32.39 -103.41
C GLU A 203 61.72 -33.02 -104.59
N GLU A 204 60.42 -32.72 -104.76
CA GLU A 204 59.60 -33.16 -105.88
C GLU A 204 60.15 -32.62 -107.20
N LYS A 205 60.55 -31.35 -107.25
CA LYS A 205 61.22 -30.76 -108.43
C LYS A 205 62.54 -31.47 -108.73
N HIS A 206 63.31 -31.86 -107.72
CA HIS A 206 64.54 -32.65 -107.89
C HIS A 206 64.25 -34.08 -108.35
N ALA A 207 63.25 -34.74 -107.77
CA ALA A 207 62.81 -36.08 -108.14
C ALA A 207 62.28 -36.13 -109.59
N LEU A 208 61.47 -35.15 -109.99
CA LEU A 208 60.99 -34.99 -111.37
C LEU A 208 62.13 -34.81 -112.35
N ARG A 209 63.18 -34.06 -111.99
CA ARG A 209 64.38 -33.92 -112.81
C ARG A 209 65.06 -35.28 -113.04
N ILE A 210 65.28 -36.04 -111.96
CA ILE A 210 65.90 -37.37 -112.01
C ILE A 210 65.03 -38.34 -112.83
N GLN A 211 63.71 -38.32 -112.63
CA GLN A 211 62.77 -39.14 -113.40
C GLN A 211 62.78 -38.77 -114.89
N LEU A 212 62.80 -37.48 -115.24
CA LEU A 212 62.84 -37.04 -116.63
C LEU A 212 64.15 -37.48 -117.31
N GLU A 213 65.28 -37.37 -116.61
CA GLU A 213 66.56 -37.91 -117.07
C GLU A 213 66.48 -39.44 -117.31
N GLY A 214 65.84 -40.19 -116.41
CA GLY A 214 65.61 -41.64 -116.57
C GLY A 214 64.63 -42.01 -117.69
N THR A 215 63.54 -41.25 -117.88
CA THR A 215 62.59 -41.51 -118.98
C THR A 215 63.19 -41.28 -120.36
N VAL A 216 64.17 -40.37 -120.47
CA VAL A 216 64.92 -40.17 -121.71
C VAL A 216 65.78 -41.40 -122.04
N GLU A 217 66.40 -42.02 -121.02
CA GLU A 217 67.15 -43.27 -121.18
C GLU A 217 66.22 -44.47 -121.50
N ASP A 218 65.04 -44.52 -120.88
CA ASP A 218 64.05 -45.58 -121.13
C ASP A 218 63.35 -45.45 -122.49
N LEU A 219 63.07 -44.24 -122.97
CA LEU A 219 62.50 -44.00 -124.30
C LEU A 219 63.44 -44.45 -125.42
N TRP A 220 64.76 -44.33 -125.20
CA TRP A 220 65.76 -44.94 -126.07
C TRP A 220 65.54 -46.46 -126.11
N ARG A 221 65.43 -47.10 -124.95
CA ARG A 221 65.31 -48.57 -124.80
C ARG A 221 63.99 -49.12 -125.35
N GLN A 222 62.90 -48.36 -125.22
CA GLN A 222 61.56 -48.72 -125.70
C GLN A 222 61.41 -48.65 -127.23
N PHE A 223 62.16 -47.76 -127.90
CA PHE A 223 62.22 -47.73 -129.37
C PHE A 223 62.74 -49.07 -129.94
N GLN A 224 63.68 -49.71 -129.25
CA GLN A 224 64.25 -51.02 -129.61
C GLN A 224 63.28 -52.19 -129.34
N ALA A 225 62.39 -52.05 -128.37
CA ALA A 225 61.47 -53.10 -127.92
C ALA A 225 60.12 -53.09 -128.69
N ALA A 226 59.63 -51.91 -129.09
CA ALA A 226 58.35 -51.72 -129.78
C ALA A 226 58.27 -52.43 -131.16
N LEU A 227 59.41 -52.66 -131.81
CA LEU A 227 59.49 -53.41 -133.08
C LEU A 227 59.16 -54.91 -132.92
N ASN A 228 59.47 -55.49 -131.75
CA ASN A 228 59.35 -56.93 -131.51
C ASN A 228 58.04 -57.35 -130.85
N GLN A 229 57.35 -56.43 -130.17
CA GLN A 229 56.18 -56.74 -129.33
C GLN A 229 54.82 -56.33 -129.96
N TYR A 230 54.83 -55.60 -131.07
CA TYR A 230 53.64 -55.28 -131.87
C TYR A 230 53.02 -56.52 -132.53
N ASN A 231 53.79 -57.58 -132.74
CA ASN A 231 53.43 -58.63 -133.69
C ASN A 231 52.60 -59.81 -133.11
N THR A 232 52.42 -59.94 -131.80
CA THR A 232 52.03 -61.27 -131.28
C THR A 232 50.98 -61.40 -130.17
N SER A 233 50.51 -60.38 -129.43
CA SER A 233 49.78 -60.77 -128.19
C SER A 233 48.67 -59.89 -127.58
N THR A 234 48.39 -58.66 -128.00
CA THR A 234 47.89 -57.70 -126.98
C THR A 234 46.55 -57.02 -127.25
N GLU A 235 45.59 -57.69 -127.90
CA GLU A 235 44.23 -57.12 -128.06
C GLU A 235 43.19 -57.73 -127.10
N GLU A 236 43.24 -59.03 -126.79
CA GLU A 236 42.10 -59.68 -126.09
C GLU A 236 42.13 -59.61 -124.55
N ARG A 237 43.30 -59.56 -123.90
CA ARG A 237 43.39 -59.53 -122.41
C ARG A 237 43.09 -58.16 -121.77
N LYS A 238 43.12 -57.06 -122.53
CA LYS A 238 42.86 -55.71 -122.00
C LYS A 238 41.39 -55.48 -121.65
N LYS A 239 40.46 -56.13 -122.36
CA LYS A 239 39.02 -55.83 -122.24
C LYS A 239 38.36 -56.41 -120.99
N GLN A 240 38.80 -57.59 -120.53
CA GLN A 240 38.21 -58.28 -119.38
C GLN A 240 38.67 -57.74 -118.02
N PHE A 241 39.86 -57.12 -117.95
CA PHE A 241 40.38 -56.53 -116.71
C PHE A 241 39.70 -55.19 -116.36
N GLU A 242 39.33 -54.40 -117.37
CA GLU A 242 38.76 -53.06 -117.15
C GLU A 242 37.32 -53.12 -116.57
N ASP A 243 36.54 -54.14 -116.94
CA ASP A 243 35.16 -54.33 -116.44
C ASP A 243 35.12 -54.75 -114.96
N LEU A 244 36.09 -55.55 -114.50
CA LEU A 244 36.18 -55.98 -113.10
C LEU A 244 36.67 -54.83 -112.20
N LYS A 245 37.61 -54.01 -112.69
CA LYS A 245 38.14 -52.85 -111.97
C LYS A 245 37.08 -51.78 -111.68
N GLN A 246 36.15 -51.55 -112.61
CA GLN A 246 35.07 -50.57 -112.40
C GLN A 246 34.03 -51.02 -111.36
N LYS A 247 33.75 -52.33 -111.25
CA LYS A 247 32.82 -52.85 -110.24
C LYS A 247 33.42 -52.76 -108.83
N ASP A 248 34.70 -53.07 -108.70
CA ASP A 248 35.40 -53.00 -107.41
C ASP A 248 35.50 -51.56 -106.89
N GLN A 249 35.75 -50.60 -107.78
CA GLN A 249 35.80 -49.18 -107.43
C GLN A 249 34.44 -48.59 -107.00
N LYS A 250 33.32 -49.13 -107.50
CA LYS A 250 31.96 -48.72 -107.07
C LYS A 250 31.62 -49.29 -105.71
N ASN A 251 31.91 -50.58 -105.47
CA ASN A 251 31.67 -51.23 -104.18
C ASN A 251 32.52 -50.62 -103.06
N ALA A 252 33.79 -50.28 -103.33
CA ALA A 252 34.67 -49.63 -102.36
C ALA A 252 34.13 -48.25 -101.91
N LYS A 253 33.61 -47.44 -102.85
CA LYS A 253 32.99 -46.14 -102.53
C LYS A 253 31.72 -46.27 -101.70
N GLU A 254 30.92 -47.30 -101.96
CA GLU A 254 29.67 -47.56 -101.21
C GLU A 254 29.96 -48.02 -99.77
N ILE A 255 30.94 -48.92 -99.60
CA ILE A 255 31.42 -49.35 -98.27
C ILE A 255 31.95 -48.14 -97.49
N GLU A 256 32.75 -47.29 -98.11
CA GLU A 256 33.33 -46.11 -97.46
C GLU A 256 32.25 -45.12 -97.00
N GLN A 257 31.20 -44.91 -97.80
CA GLN A 257 30.05 -44.08 -97.42
C GLN A 257 29.26 -44.67 -96.25
N GLN A 258 29.01 -45.98 -96.25
CA GLN A 258 28.32 -46.66 -95.15
C GLN A 258 29.15 -46.63 -93.86
N MET A 259 30.48 -46.81 -93.96
CA MET A 259 31.39 -46.77 -92.81
C MET A 259 31.43 -45.38 -92.17
N ARG A 260 31.45 -44.29 -92.97
CA ARG A 260 31.34 -42.91 -92.46
C ARG A 260 30.00 -42.64 -91.78
N LYS A 261 28.89 -43.16 -92.32
CA LYS A 261 27.56 -43.04 -91.67
C LYS A 261 27.54 -43.78 -90.32
N LEU A 262 28.14 -44.96 -90.26
CA LEU A 262 28.21 -45.77 -89.04
C LEU A 262 29.02 -45.07 -87.95
N VAL A 263 30.18 -44.49 -88.29
CA VAL A 263 30.99 -43.69 -87.35
C VAL A 263 30.21 -42.49 -86.81
N LYS A 264 29.54 -41.72 -87.68
CA LYS A 264 28.70 -40.58 -87.23
C LYS A 264 27.55 -41.00 -86.32
N LEU A 265 26.90 -42.13 -86.62
CA LEU A 265 25.84 -42.66 -85.75
C LEU A 265 26.41 -43.14 -84.41
N GLN A 266 27.59 -43.75 -84.40
CA GLN A 266 28.26 -44.16 -83.17
C GLN A 266 28.64 -42.96 -82.29
N GLU A 267 29.17 -41.89 -82.89
CA GLU A 267 29.50 -40.63 -82.19
C GLU A 267 28.25 -39.98 -81.58
N THR A 268 27.13 -39.95 -82.31
CA THR A 268 25.88 -39.39 -81.77
C THR A 268 25.32 -40.23 -80.62
N ILE A 269 25.41 -41.57 -80.69
CA ILE A 269 25.04 -42.46 -79.59
C ILE A 269 25.90 -42.20 -78.36
N VAL A 270 27.22 -42.05 -78.51
CA VAL A 270 28.13 -41.75 -77.39
C VAL A 270 27.83 -40.38 -76.79
N HIS A 271 27.62 -39.36 -77.62
CA HIS A 271 27.27 -38.02 -77.17
C HIS A 271 25.95 -38.01 -76.37
N LEU A 272 24.90 -38.68 -76.88
CA LEU A 272 23.61 -38.77 -76.20
C LEU A 272 23.69 -39.55 -74.90
N LYS A 273 24.48 -40.64 -74.85
CA LYS A 273 24.74 -41.38 -73.61
C LYS A 273 25.44 -40.51 -72.57
N MET A 274 26.47 -39.77 -72.96
CA MET A 274 27.20 -38.86 -72.07
C MET A 274 26.29 -37.74 -71.54
N LYS A 275 25.44 -37.17 -72.41
CA LYS A 275 24.45 -36.16 -72.00
C LYS A 275 23.43 -36.72 -71.02
N LEU A 276 22.95 -37.96 -71.23
CA LEU A 276 22.03 -38.63 -70.32
C LEU A 276 22.67 -38.87 -68.94
N THR A 277 23.91 -39.36 -68.91
CA THR A 277 24.62 -39.61 -67.64
C THR A 277 24.90 -38.32 -66.88
N ASN A 278 25.29 -37.24 -67.58
CA ASN A 278 25.54 -35.95 -66.94
C ASN A 278 24.25 -35.36 -66.37
N ASN A 279 23.15 -35.43 -67.12
CA ASN A 279 21.86 -34.94 -66.65
C ASN A 279 21.34 -35.74 -65.44
N SER A 280 21.52 -37.07 -65.44
CA SER A 280 21.20 -37.92 -64.29
C SER A 280 21.98 -37.50 -63.04
N LYS A 281 23.29 -37.28 -63.17
CA LYS A 281 24.15 -36.85 -62.05
C LYS A 281 23.74 -35.48 -61.52
N GLU A 282 23.49 -34.51 -62.40
CA GLU A 282 23.03 -33.18 -62.00
C GLU A 282 21.70 -33.22 -61.25
N TYR A 283 20.73 -34.03 -61.71
CA TYR A 283 19.45 -34.20 -61.01
C TYR A 283 19.61 -34.90 -59.67
N GLU A 284 20.48 -35.91 -59.57
CA GLU A 284 20.78 -36.58 -58.30
C GLU A 284 21.42 -35.62 -57.28
N GLU A 285 22.39 -34.80 -57.72
CA GLU A 285 23.05 -33.80 -56.87
C GLU A 285 22.07 -32.71 -56.43
N ARG A 286 21.29 -32.13 -57.36
CA ARG A 286 20.23 -31.16 -57.01
C ARG A 286 19.21 -31.75 -56.04
N ASN A 287 18.74 -32.97 -56.28
CA ASN A 287 17.79 -33.63 -55.38
C ASN A 287 18.39 -34.00 -54.03
N ARG A 288 19.71 -34.25 -53.95
CA ARG A 288 20.41 -34.48 -52.68
C ARG A 288 20.50 -33.18 -51.89
N ALA A 289 20.96 -32.08 -52.51
CA ALA A 289 21.04 -30.77 -51.87
C ALA A 289 19.67 -30.30 -51.35
N LEU A 290 18.61 -30.41 -52.16
CA LEU A 290 17.25 -30.05 -51.75
C LEU A 290 16.74 -30.89 -50.57
N ARG A 291 17.14 -32.18 -50.49
CA ARG A 291 16.78 -33.04 -49.35
C ARG A 291 17.53 -32.63 -48.08
N GLU A 292 18.82 -32.34 -48.18
CA GLU A 292 19.63 -31.86 -47.06
C GLU A 292 19.10 -30.52 -46.52
N GLU A 293 18.79 -29.57 -47.40
CA GLU A 293 18.17 -28.28 -47.00
C GLU A 293 16.81 -28.49 -46.34
N LYS A 294 15.95 -29.36 -46.90
CA LYS A 294 14.66 -29.68 -46.31
C LYS A 294 14.81 -30.28 -44.91
N GLU A 295 15.72 -31.23 -44.73
CA GLU A 295 15.97 -31.86 -43.43
C GLU A 295 16.55 -30.87 -42.41
N ALA A 296 17.46 -29.99 -42.84
CA ALA A 296 18.00 -28.93 -42.00
C ALA A 296 16.88 -27.98 -41.53
N ILE A 297 16.04 -27.48 -42.44
CA ILE A 297 14.90 -26.63 -42.11
C ILE A 297 13.91 -27.36 -41.19
N GLN A 298 13.64 -28.65 -41.45
CA GLN A 298 12.76 -29.46 -40.61
C GLN A 298 13.34 -29.63 -39.19
N SER A 299 14.65 -29.83 -39.05
CA SER A 299 15.34 -29.91 -37.76
C SER A 299 15.25 -28.57 -37.00
N HIS A 300 15.52 -27.45 -37.69
CA HIS A 300 15.36 -26.11 -37.11
C HIS A 300 13.92 -25.85 -36.66
N PHE A 301 12.93 -26.23 -37.48
CA PHE A 301 11.51 -26.13 -37.12
C PHE A 301 11.16 -26.96 -35.87
N GLN A 302 11.66 -28.21 -35.78
CA GLN A 302 11.44 -29.04 -34.60
C GLN A 302 12.09 -28.44 -33.35
N SER A 303 13.32 -27.93 -33.46
CA SER A 303 14.03 -27.26 -32.36
C SER A 303 13.25 -26.02 -31.88
N LEU A 304 12.80 -25.19 -32.83
CA LEU A 304 12.00 -24.00 -32.52
C LEU A 304 10.65 -24.38 -31.88
N LYS A 305 9.99 -25.42 -32.38
CA LYS A 305 8.73 -25.93 -31.81
C LYS A 305 8.92 -26.45 -30.38
N ARG A 306 10.04 -27.13 -30.09
CA ARG A 306 10.38 -27.55 -28.71
C ARG A 306 10.62 -26.35 -27.80
N LYS A 307 11.40 -25.36 -28.24
CA LYS A 307 11.62 -24.11 -27.49
C LYS A 307 10.31 -23.36 -27.21
N MET A 308 9.46 -23.22 -28.22
CA MET A 308 8.15 -22.56 -28.10
C MET A 308 7.23 -23.30 -27.13
N ASN A 309 7.24 -24.64 -27.13
CA ASN A 309 6.46 -25.42 -26.18
C ASN A 309 7.01 -25.29 -24.75
N SER A 310 8.33 -25.36 -24.54
CA SER A 310 8.96 -25.14 -23.24
C SER A 310 8.61 -23.78 -22.67
N PHE A 311 8.72 -22.72 -23.48
CA PHE A 311 8.36 -21.38 -23.07
C PHE A 311 6.87 -21.27 -22.69
N ARG A 312 5.97 -21.86 -23.48
CA ARG A 312 4.53 -21.89 -23.14
C ARG A 312 4.24 -22.66 -21.86
N GLU A 313 4.96 -23.74 -21.58
CA GLU A 313 4.82 -24.52 -20.34
C GLU A 313 5.34 -23.74 -19.13
N GLU A 314 6.49 -23.06 -19.27
CA GLU A 314 7.04 -22.20 -18.22
C GLU A 314 6.11 -21.02 -17.89
N GLU A 315 5.60 -20.32 -18.90
CA GLU A 315 4.66 -19.22 -18.69
C GLU A 315 3.34 -19.69 -18.09
N ARG A 316 2.83 -20.86 -18.52
CA ARG A 316 1.68 -21.49 -17.85
C ARG A 316 1.99 -21.80 -16.40
N ARG A 317 3.16 -22.35 -16.10
CA ARG A 317 3.57 -22.67 -14.72
C ARG A 317 3.65 -21.40 -13.86
N LYS A 318 4.32 -20.35 -14.34
CA LYS A 318 4.39 -19.06 -13.64
C LYS A 318 3.01 -18.48 -13.37
N LEU A 319 2.11 -18.53 -14.36
CA LEU A 319 0.73 -18.06 -14.20
C LEU A 319 -0.03 -18.87 -13.14
N THR A 320 0.11 -20.20 -13.16
CA THR A 320 -0.53 -21.06 -12.15
C THR A 320 0.00 -20.79 -10.75
N GLU A 321 1.31 -20.60 -10.60
CA GLU A 321 1.95 -20.30 -9.32
C GLU A 321 1.49 -18.95 -8.79
N LEU A 322 1.51 -17.91 -9.62
CA LEU A 322 1.00 -16.59 -9.27
C LEU A 322 -0.47 -16.65 -8.83
N THR A 323 -1.29 -17.40 -9.57
CA THR A 323 -2.72 -17.57 -9.25
C THR A 323 -2.91 -18.28 -7.91
N ILE A 324 -2.13 -19.32 -7.62
CA ILE A 324 -2.18 -20.04 -6.34
C ILE A 324 -1.76 -19.14 -5.18
N VAL A 325 -0.64 -18.43 -5.32
CA VAL A 325 -0.12 -17.52 -4.29
C VAL A 325 -1.09 -16.37 -4.05
N SER A 326 -1.59 -15.75 -5.12
CA SER A 326 -2.58 -14.66 -5.03
C SER A 326 -3.85 -15.12 -4.31
N ASN A 327 -4.44 -16.25 -4.72
CA ASN A 327 -5.64 -16.79 -4.06
C ASN A 327 -5.39 -17.18 -2.60
N ARG A 328 -4.19 -17.67 -2.26
CA ARG A 328 -3.83 -17.96 -0.87
C ARG A 328 -3.78 -16.67 -0.04
N VAL A 329 -3.11 -15.64 -0.54
CA VAL A 329 -3.02 -14.34 0.15
C VAL A 329 -4.39 -13.70 0.29
N ILE A 330 -5.24 -13.76 -0.75
CA ILE A 330 -6.62 -13.28 -0.69
C ILE A 330 -7.40 -13.99 0.42
N LYS A 331 -7.37 -15.33 0.48
CA LYS A 331 -8.04 -16.10 1.54
C LYS A 331 -7.50 -15.76 2.93
N ASP A 332 -6.19 -15.61 3.07
CA ASP A 332 -5.57 -15.23 4.34
C ASP A 332 -6.04 -13.84 4.78
N LEU A 333 -6.15 -12.88 3.85
CA LEU A 333 -6.67 -11.53 4.12
C LEU A 333 -8.17 -11.56 4.44
N GLU A 334 -8.98 -12.30 3.69
CA GLU A 334 -10.41 -12.50 3.98
C GLU A 334 -10.61 -13.05 5.40
N SER A 335 -9.82 -14.06 5.80
CA SER A 335 -9.90 -14.61 7.16
C SER A 335 -9.52 -13.58 8.24
N LYS A 336 -8.59 -12.66 7.96
CA LYS A 336 -8.23 -11.57 8.87
C LYS A 336 -9.35 -10.53 8.95
N ILE A 337 -9.98 -10.20 7.83
CA ILE A 337 -11.14 -9.31 7.78
C ILE A 337 -12.30 -9.92 8.58
N GLU A 338 -12.64 -11.18 8.37
CA GLU A 338 -13.69 -11.87 9.14
C GLU A 338 -13.42 -11.84 10.65
N ARG A 339 -12.17 -12.06 11.08
CA ARG A 339 -11.77 -11.94 12.48
C ARG A 339 -11.91 -10.52 13.02
N ALA A 340 -11.47 -9.52 12.26
CA ALA A 340 -11.59 -8.12 12.63
C ALA A 340 -13.06 -7.69 12.74
N GLU A 341 -13.89 -8.06 11.78
CA GLU A 341 -15.34 -7.82 11.82
C GLU A 341 -15.98 -8.51 13.03
N LYS A 342 -15.61 -9.75 13.34
CA LYS A 342 -16.11 -10.45 14.52
C LYS A 342 -15.74 -9.70 15.81
N ILE A 343 -14.51 -9.21 15.92
CA ILE A 343 -14.07 -8.41 17.07
C ILE A 343 -14.88 -7.12 17.18
N ILE A 344 -15.08 -6.40 16.08
CA ILE A 344 -15.87 -5.15 16.05
C ILE A 344 -17.33 -5.44 16.44
N ARG A 345 -17.97 -6.45 15.84
CA ARG A 345 -19.35 -6.84 16.19
C ARG A 345 -19.49 -7.21 17.66
N LEU A 346 -18.53 -7.96 18.22
CA LEU A 346 -18.51 -8.28 19.64
C LEU A 346 -18.33 -7.02 20.51
N ALA A 347 -17.44 -6.11 20.12
CA ALA A 347 -17.24 -4.85 20.81
C ALA A 347 -18.50 -3.96 20.78
N GLU A 348 -19.20 -3.89 19.65
CA GLU A 348 -20.47 -3.15 19.53
C GLU A 348 -21.59 -3.78 20.38
N MET A 349 -21.70 -5.11 20.41
CA MET A 349 -22.66 -5.79 21.28
C MET A 349 -22.35 -5.54 22.75
N ASN A 350 -21.08 -5.63 23.15
CA ASN A 350 -20.66 -5.33 24.53
C ASN A 350 -20.92 -3.85 24.89
N ARG A 351 -20.68 -2.92 23.95
CA ARG A 351 -20.93 -1.48 24.16
C ARG A 351 -22.39 -1.13 24.44
N LYS A 352 -23.34 -1.95 24.01
CA LYS A 352 -24.76 -1.77 24.35
C LYS A 352 -25.05 -2.01 25.84
N LEU A 353 -24.26 -2.86 26.51
CA LEU A 353 -24.43 -3.22 27.91
C LEU A 353 -23.64 -2.32 28.87
N GLU A 354 -22.81 -1.42 28.34
CA GLU A 354 -22.03 -0.47 29.13
C GLU A 354 -22.89 0.71 29.58
N THR A 355 -22.54 1.26 30.75
CA THR A 355 -23.19 2.45 31.30
C THR A 355 -22.81 3.71 30.51
N GLU A 356 -23.63 4.76 30.57
CA GLU A 356 -23.34 6.03 29.85
C GLU A 356 -22.01 6.65 30.30
N GLU A 357 -21.65 6.53 31.58
CA GLU A 357 -20.35 6.99 32.11
C GLU A 357 -19.18 6.27 31.43
N GLU A 358 -19.29 4.95 31.21
CA GLU A 358 -18.26 4.12 30.57
C GLU A 358 -18.21 4.28 29.05
N LYS A 359 -19.28 4.77 28.42
CA LYS A 359 -19.30 5.13 27.00
C LYS A 359 -18.65 6.47 26.74
N VAL A 360 -18.83 7.44 27.65
CA VAL A 360 -18.28 8.81 27.56
C VAL A 360 -16.83 8.84 28.02
N GLN A 361 -16.49 8.10 29.08
CA GLN A 361 -15.12 7.96 29.57
C GLN A 361 -14.70 6.48 29.68
N PRO A 362 -14.37 5.83 28.55
CA PRO A 362 -14.01 4.40 28.54
C PRO A 362 -12.70 4.07 29.25
N PHE A 363 -11.81 5.05 29.37
CA PHE A 363 -10.48 4.90 29.93
C PHE A 363 -10.33 5.78 31.17
N TYR A 364 -10.04 5.15 32.30
CA TYR A 364 -9.77 5.84 33.55
C TYR A 364 -8.46 6.61 33.44
N ARG A 365 -8.48 7.86 33.87
CA ARG A 365 -7.25 8.59 34.18
C ARG A 365 -6.65 7.92 35.41
N GLU A 366 -5.41 7.46 35.31
CA GLU A 366 -4.70 6.97 36.48
C GLU A 366 -4.66 8.07 37.53
N THR A 367 -5.49 7.97 38.56
CA THR A 367 -5.38 8.80 39.77
C THR A 367 -4.26 8.30 40.69
N TRP A 368 -3.40 7.40 40.19
CA TRP A 368 -2.21 6.87 40.88
C TRP A 368 -0.92 7.57 40.44
N LYS A 369 -1.02 8.81 39.95
CA LYS A 369 0.12 9.74 39.89
C LYS A 369 -0.12 10.88 40.85
N GLU A 370 0.01 10.55 42.14
CA GLU A 370 0.57 11.36 43.24
C GLU A 370 0.11 10.76 44.58
N GLY A 371 1.02 10.06 45.28
CA GLY A 371 1.03 10.07 46.74
C GLY A 371 0.23 9.03 47.53
N VAL A 372 0.16 7.76 47.13
CA VAL A 372 -0.13 6.68 48.10
C VAL A 372 0.89 5.56 47.94
N GLN A 373 1.93 5.60 48.77
CA GLN A 373 2.74 4.42 49.06
C GLN A 373 1.82 3.38 49.70
N LEU A 374 1.49 2.32 48.96
CA LEU A 374 1.02 1.08 49.56
C LEU A 374 2.19 0.49 50.35
N GLN A 375 2.33 0.89 51.61
CA GLN A 375 3.22 0.21 52.56
C GLN A 375 2.72 -1.22 52.76
N GLY A 376 3.53 -2.19 52.36
CA GLY A 376 3.36 -3.58 52.78
C GLY A 376 3.09 -4.60 51.68
N ILE A 377 3.79 -4.53 50.55
CA ILE A 377 4.05 -5.75 49.76
C ILE A 377 5.56 -5.84 49.56
N ASP A 378 6.18 -6.75 50.32
CA ASP A 378 7.60 -7.01 50.31
C ASP A 378 8.09 -7.32 48.88
N GLU A 379 9.11 -6.57 48.46
CA GLU A 379 9.74 -6.58 47.14
C GLU A 379 10.68 -7.79 46.93
N GLU A 380 10.23 -8.99 47.25
CA GLU A 380 11.01 -10.21 46.99
C GLU A 380 10.19 -11.23 46.22
N SER A 381 9.74 -10.88 45.00
CA SER A 381 9.47 -11.82 43.89
C SER A 381 8.87 -11.10 42.66
N THR A 382 9.60 -10.18 42.05
CA THR A 382 9.28 -9.77 40.67
C THR A 382 10.57 -9.72 39.85
N THR A 383 11.01 -10.89 39.41
CA THR A 383 11.82 -10.98 38.20
C THR A 383 11.15 -10.10 37.15
N ALA A 384 11.87 -9.09 36.67
CA ALA A 384 11.44 -8.19 35.61
C ALA A 384 11.19 -9.00 34.33
N HIS A 385 10.02 -9.63 34.24
CA HIS A 385 9.51 -10.19 33.00
C HIS A 385 9.19 -8.98 32.14
N GLN A 386 10.05 -8.70 31.17
CA GLN A 386 9.71 -7.79 30.08
C GLN A 386 8.49 -8.36 29.38
N PHE A 387 7.31 -7.83 29.73
CA PHE A 387 6.08 -8.21 29.07
C PHE A 387 6.21 -7.85 27.58
N PRO A 388 5.80 -8.74 26.66
CA PRO A 388 5.80 -8.45 25.23
C PRO A 388 5.10 -7.12 24.95
N LYS A 389 5.57 -6.34 23.97
CA LYS A 389 4.97 -5.03 23.60
C LYS A 389 3.46 -5.10 23.33
N GLU A 390 2.96 -6.29 22.99
CA GLU A 390 1.54 -6.62 22.82
C GLU A 390 0.71 -6.39 24.09
N PHE A 391 1.28 -6.56 25.28
CA PHE A 391 0.61 -6.29 26.56
C PHE A 391 0.37 -4.79 26.78
N ALA A 392 1.32 -3.94 26.36
CA ALA A 392 1.14 -2.49 26.43
C ALA A 392 0.00 -2.02 25.51
N ALA A 393 -0.19 -2.67 24.35
CA ALA A 393 -1.28 -2.35 23.42
C ALA A 393 -2.68 -2.71 23.97
N MET A 394 -2.79 -3.72 24.86
CA MET A 394 -4.06 -4.10 25.50
C MET A 394 -4.27 -3.49 26.90
N GLU A 395 -3.35 -2.67 27.39
CA GLU A 395 -3.39 -2.13 28.76
C GLU A 395 -4.69 -1.38 29.05
N GLN A 396 -5.15 -0.56 28.11
CA GLN A 396 -6.41 0.19 28.22
C GLN A 396 -7.64 -0.72 28.23
N PHE A 397 -7.63 -1.80 27.45
CA PHE A 397 -8.69 -2.81 27.46
C PHE A 397 -8.74 -3.52 28.82
N HIS A 398 -7.58 -3.90 29.37
CA HIS A 398 -7.51 -4.54 30.68
C HIS A 398 -7.94 -3.61 31.81
N LYS A 399 -7.59 -2.32 31.78
CA LYS A 399 -8.10 -1.32 32.75
C LYS A 399 -9.63 -1.27 32.75
N ARG A 400 -10.23 -1.23 31.56
CA ARG A 400 -11.68 -1.23 31.38
C ARG A 400 -12.33 -2.53 31.89
N TYR A 401 -11.77 -3.68 31.52
CA TYR A 401 -12.23 -4.99 31.97
C TYR A 401 -12.19 -5.13 33.50
N ASN A 402 -11.07 -4.74 34.12
CA ASN A 402 -10.88 -4.83 35.57
C ASN A 402 -11.88 -3.94 36.32
N LYS A 403 -12.16 -2.74 35.81
CA LYS A 403 -13.14 -1.84 36.42
C LYS A 403 -14.54 -2.44 36.44
N VAL A 404 -15.01 -2.98 35.30
CA VAL A 404 -16.30 -3.68 35.24
C VAL A 404 -16.31 -4.92 36.13
N SER A 405 -15.18 -5.63 36.27
CA SER A 405 -15.06 -6.76 37.19
C SER A 405 -15.21 -6.35 38.66
N LEU A 406 -14.62 -5.21 39.06
CA LEU A 406 -14.79 -4.64 40.40
C LEU A 406 -16.24 -4.19 40.65
N ASP A 407 -16.86 -3.54 39.67
CA ASP A 407 -18.27 -3.12 39.77
C ASP A 407 -19.19 -4.34 39.91
N ARG A 408 -18.95 -5.42 39.16
CA ARG A 408 -19.68 -6.69 39.30
C ARG A 408 -19.53 -7.25 40.71
N LEU A 409 -18.31 -7.28 41.26
CA LEU A 409 -18.06 -7.78 42.62
C LEU A 409 -18.74 -6.91 43.69
N ALA A 410 -18.76 -5.59 43.51
CA ALA A 410 -19.46 -4.67 44.40
C ALA A 410 -20.97 -4.90 44.38
N LEU A 411 -21.56 -5.07 43.20
CA LEU A 411 -22.98 -5.41 43.02
C LEU A 411 -23.32 -6.78 43.62
N GLU A 412 -22.47 -7.79 43.46
CA GLU A 412 -22.65 -9.10 44.08
C GLU A 412 -22.66 -9.01 45.60
N LYS A 413 -21.76 -8.21 46.18
CA LYS A 413 -21.72 -7.96 47.64
C LYS A 413 -22.97 -7.24 48.13
N GLN A 414 -23.39 -6.17 47.45
CA GLN A 414 -24.62 -5.44 47.80
C GLN A 414 -25.86 -6.32 47.69
N ARG A 415 -25.95 -7.14 46.63
CA ARG A 415 -27.03 -8.12 46.49
C ARG A 415 -27.05 -9.10 47.65
N GLY A 416 -25.88 -9.60 48.07
CA GLY A 416 -25.77 -10.48 49.24
C GLY A 416 -26.27 -9.82 50.53
N GLN A 417 -25.85 -8.58 50.79
CA GLN A 417 -26.31 -7.81 51.95
C GLN A 417 -27.82 -7.58 51.93
N LEU A 418 -28.37 -7.17 50.78
CA LEU A 418 -29.81 -6.98 50.62
C LEU A 418 -30.59 -8.29 50.77
N GLN A 419 -30.02 -9.42 50.37
CA GLN A 419 -30.63 -10.74 50.60
C GLN A 419 -30.65 -11.09 52.09
N GLU A 420 -29.54 -10.90 52.80
CA GLU A 420 -29.46 -11.08 54.25
C GLU A 420 -30.44 -10.16 55.00
N GLU A 421 -30.53 -8.89 54.62
CA GLU A 421 -31.49 -7.94 55.17
C GLU A 421 -32.94 -8.34 54.86
N ASN A 422 -33.23 -8.81 53.64
CA ASN A 422 -34.57 -9.28 53.27
C ASN A 422 -34.96 -10.52 54.07
N GLU A 423 -34.03 -11.47 54.23
CA GLU A 423 -34.21 -12.63 55.08
C GLU A 423 -34.45 -12.22 56.54
N HIS A 424 -33.67 -11.26 57.05
CA HIS A 424 -33.85 -10.71 58.39
C HIS A 424 -35.22 -10.04 58.57
N LEU A 425 -35.65 -9.21 57.62
CA LEU A 425 -36.96 -8.56 57.63
C LEU A 425 -38.11 -9.56 57.51
N ARG A 426 -37.96 -10.60 56.66
CA ARG A 426 -38.93 -11.71 56.58
C ARG A 426 -39.01 -12.47 57.89
N ASN A 427 -37.88 -12.68 58.56
CA ASN A 427 -37.83 -13.32 59.88
C ASN A 427 -38.50 -12.45 60.96
N ILE A 428 -38.27 -11.14 60.98
CA ILE A 428 -38.95 -10.20 61.89
C ILE A 428 -40.45 -10.16 61.60
N LEU A 429 -40.85 -10.09 60.32
CA LEU A 429 -42.25 -10.09 59.93
C LEU A 429 -42.93 -11.40 60.33
N LYS A 430 -42.24 -12.53 60.14
CA LYS A 430 -42.70 -13.85 60.62
C LYS A 430 -42.88 -13.83 62.14
N GLN A 431 -41.90 -13.35 62.91
CA GLN A 431 -42.02 -13.20 64.36
C GLN A 431 -43.18 -12.28 64.78
N TYR A 432 -43.42 -11.17 64.07
CA TYR A 432 -44.52 -10.26 64.34
C TYR A 432 -45.89 -10.88 64.05
N LEU A 433 -46.02 -11.58 62.92
CA LEU A 433 -47.24 -12.32 62.57
C LEU A 433 -47.50 -13.47 63.54
N ASP A 434 -46.46 -14.21 63.93
CA ASP A 434 -46.51 -15.24 64.96
C ASP A 434 -46.86 -14.65 66.35
N GLY A 435 -46.49 -13.39 66.63
CA GLY A 435 -46.89 -12.68 67.86
C GLY A 435 -48.36 -12.24 67.90
N ILE A 436 -49.02 -12.10 66.73
CA ILE A 436 -50.43 -11.66 66.61
C ILE A 436 -51.36 -12.84 66.35
N SER A 437 -50.88 -13.86 65.65
CA SER A 437 -51.62 -15.07 65.27
C SER A 437 -51.30 -16.21 66.23
N VAL A 438 -52.32 -16.94 66.69
CA VAL A 438 -52.12 -18.15 67.49
C VAL A 438 -51.96 -19.36 66.56
N ASN A 439 -50.71 -19.69 66.22
CA ASN A 439 -50.36 -20.87 65.43
C ASN A 439 -49.69 -21.95 66.31
N GLU A 440 -49.75 -23.22 65.89
CA GLU A 440 -49.16 -24.38 66.59
C GLU A 440 -47.65 -24.20 66.85
N THR A 441 -46.92 -23.64 65.87
CA THR A 441 -45.49 -23.33 66.01
C THR A 441 -45.19 -22.26 67.07
N VAL A 442 -46.14 -21.39 67.40
CA VAL A 442 -46.00 -20.33 68.41
C VAL A 442 -46.23 -20.87 69.82
N LEU A 443 -47.02 -21.93 69.95
CA LEU A 443 -47.28 -22.61 71.22
C LEU A 443 -46.12 -23.52 71.65
N ASP A 444 -45.37 -24.07 70.69
CA ASP A 444 -44.20 -24.94 70.94
C ASP A 444 -42.93 -24.17 71.34
N HIS A 445 -42.82 -22.88 70.97
CA HIS A 445 -41.69 -22.02 71.31
C HIS A 445 -42.00 -21.10 72.51
N ALA A 446 -40.96 -20.58 73.18
CA ALA A 446 -41.12 -19.71 74.35
C ALA A 446 -41.94 -18.46 74.01
N ASN A 447 -43.15 -18.37 74.55
CA ASN A 447 -44.15 -17.36 74.21
C ASN A 447 -44.76 -16.70 75.47
N PRO A 448 -45.29 -15.47 75.36
CA PRO A 448 -45.96 -14.80 76.47
C PRO A 448 -47.43 -15.26 76.67
N LEU A 449 -47.97 -16.09 75.76
CA LEU A 449 -49.37 -16.53 75.76
C LEU A 449 -49.65 -17.68 76.74
N VAL A 450 -48.64 -18.50 77.08
CA VAL A 450 -48.77 -19.62 78.01
C VAL A 450 -47.95 -19.34 79.27
N VAL A 451 -48.62 -18.97 80.35
CA VAL A 451 -48.00 -18.71 81.66
C VAL A 451 -48.18 -19.93 82.55
N VAL A 452 -47.11 -20.67 82.80
CA VAL A 452 -47.12 -21.81 83.73
C VAL A 452 -46.53 -21.36 85.06
N ASN A 453 -47.30 -21.47 86.14
CA ASN A 453 -46.87 -21.14 87.51
C ASN A 453 -46.33 -19.71 87.70
N GLY A 454 -46.99 -18.71 87.10
CA GLY A 454 -46.69 -17.28 87.32
C GLY A 454 -45.36 -16.80 86.73
N ARG A 455 -44.69 -17.61 85.89
CA ARG A 455 -43.48 -17.23 85.16
C ARG A 455 -43.71 -17.43 83.66
N THR A 456 -43.55 -16.36 82.89
CA THR A 456 -43.50 -16.43 81.43
C THR A 456 -42.13 -16.91 80.99
N ASN A 457 -42.07 -17.84 80.03
CA ASN A 457 -40.79 -18.27 79.43
C ASN A 457 -40.25 -17.26 78.39
N ALA A 458 -41.02 -16.22 78.05
CA ALA A 458 -40.58 -15.12 77.21
C ALA A 458 -39.78 -14.08 78.00
N ALA A 459 -38.67 -13.61 77.45
CA ALA A 459 -37.88 -12.51 78.01
C ALA A 459 -38.66 -11.19 77.91
N LEU A 460 -39.35 -10.79 78.98
CA LEU A 460 -40.00 -9.49 79.09
C LEU A 460 -38.98 -8.42 79.51
N SER A 461 -38.66 -7.50 78.60
CA SER A 461 -37.87 -6.31 78.93
C SER A 461 -38.61 -5.48 79.99
N HIS A 462 -38.00 -5.32 81.17
CA HIS A 462 -38.57 -4.55 82.27
C HIS A 462 -38.44 -3.04 82.01
N PRO A 463 -39.52 -2.26 82.07
CA PRO A 463 -39.44 -0.81 82.02
C PRO A 463 -39.11 -0.32 83.42
N HIS A 464 -37.83 -0.30 83.82
CA HIS A 464 -37.22 0.59 84.83
C HIS A 464 -35.79 0.12 85.17
N SER A 465 -34.79 0.61 84.44
CA SER A 465 -33.46 0.86 85.03
C SER A 465 -32.70 1.88 84.18
N HIS A 466 -32.58 3.07 84.76
CA HIS A 466 -31.77 4.22 84.37
C HIS A 466 -32.20 5.01 83.12
N LEU A 467 -32.97 6.07 83.42
CA LEU A 467 -32.87 7.34 82.72
C LEU A 467 -31.39 7.73 82.54
N ASN A 468 -30.82 7.47 81.37
CA ASN A 468 -29.64 8.21 80.92
C ASN A 468 -30.13 9.56 80.41
N ILE A 469 -30.31 10.48 81.36
CA ILE A 469 -30.45 11.91 81.11
C ILE A 469 -29.17 12.36 80.41
N THR A 470 -29.31 12.80 79.16
CA THR A 470 -28.24 13.45 78.40
C THR A 470 -27.90 14.77 79.08
N TYR A 471 -26.79 14.83 79.80
CA TYR A 471 -26.20 16.10 80.22
C TYR A 471 -25.49 16.71 79.02
N VAL A 472 -25.99 17.85 78.53
CA VAL A 472 -25.27 18.71 77.60
C VAL A 472 -24.44 19.68 78.45
N GLU A 473 -23.20 19.29 78.77
CA GLU A 473 -22.19 20.26 79.16
C GLU A 473 -21.59 20.88 77.90
N ALA A 474 -21.92 22.14 77.66
CA ALA A 474 -21.17 22.99 76.76
C ALA A 474 -19.83 23.34 77.44
N ALA A 475 -18.71 22.84 76.90
CA ALA A 475 -17.55 23.67 76.53
C ALA A 475 -16.32 22.84 76.10
N HIS A 476 -15.63 23.39 75.10
CA HIS A 476 -14.25 23.14 74.67
C HIS A 476 -13.96 22.01 73.67
N GLN A 477 -14.32 22.35 72.43
CA GLN A 477 -13.50 22.18 71.23
C GLN A 477 -12.00 22.44 71.53
N ARG A 478 -11.17 21.39 71.45
CA ARG A 478 -9.71 21.50 71.26
C ARG A 478 -9.28 20.55 70.15
N GLN A 479 -8.64 21.15 69.15
CA GLN A 479 -7.98 20.53 68.00
C GLN A 479 -6.94 19.48 68.41
N ARG A 480 -6.89 18.39 67.63
CA ARG A 480 -5.71 17.63 67.20
C ARG A 480 -6.09 17.09 65.83
N LEU A 481 -5.63 17.61 64.68
CA LEU A 481 -4.26 17.63 64.16
C LEU A 481 -3.50 16.32 64.41
N ALA A 482 -3.59 15.44 63.42
CA ALA A 482 -2.54 14.55 62.91
C ALA A 482 -2.92 14.28 61.43
N CYS A 483 -2.27 14.93 60.46
CA CYS A 483 -1.06 14.44 59.76
C CYS A 483 -1.35 13.04 59.20
N ILE A 484 -1.64 12.81 57.91
CA ILE A 484 -0.91 13.22 56.69
C ILE A 484 0.59 13.29 56.96
N GLU A 485 1.24 12.12 56.85
CA GLU A 485 2.25 11.89 55.80
C GLU A 485 2.00 10.51 55.19
#